data_AF-A0A285X3Z1-F1
#
_entry.id   AF-A0A285X3Z1-F1
#
_cell.length_a   1.000
_cell.length_b   1.000
_cell.length_c   1.000
_cell.angle_alpha   90.00
_cell.angle_beta   90.00
_cell.angle_gamma   90.00
#
_symmetry.space_group_name_H-M   'P 1'
#
loop_
_entity.id
_entity.type
_entity.pdbx_description
1 polymer ?
#
loop_
_entity_poly.entity_id
_entity_poly.type
_entity_poly.pdbx_seq_one_letter_code
_entity_poly.pdbx_strand_id
1 'polypeptide(L)'
;MEKPTLPNSTLILIFGILSIITCCCWGILGLIFGIIALVMAKKAKEIYMAEPDMYSGYNNVKTGRILAIIGIILSAIYLVINIVLIILYGWDGMQEMMMESIQTYEG
;
A
#
# COMPACT_ATOMS: atom_id res chain seq x y z
N MET A 1 -26.88 6.58 -23.67
CA MET A 1 -25.81 5.57 -23.76
C MET A 1 -25.08 5.56 -22.43
N GLU A 2 -24.96 4.40 -21.78
CA GLU A 2 -24.14 4.27 -20.57
C GLU A 2 -22.68 4.45 -20.96
N LYS A 3 -21.99 5.43 -20.37
CA LYS A 3 -20.58 5.69 -20.65
C LYS A 3 -19.75 4.54 -20.10
N PRO A 4 -18.92 3.84 -20.90
CA PRO A 4 -18.08 2.76 -20.40
C PRO A 4 -17.20 3.27 -19.25
N THR A 5 -17.07 2.44 -18.22
CA THR A 5 -16.18 2.76 -17.10
C THR A 5 -14.73 2.75 -17.59
N LEU A 6 -13.92 3.67 -17.05
CA LEU A 6 -12.50 3.74 -17.37
C LEU A 6 -11.85 2.36 -17.16
N PRO A 7 -11.23 1.77 -18.21
CA PRO A 7 -10.54 0.50 -18.07
C PRO A 7 -9.46 0.64 -17.00
N ASN A 8 -9.35 -0.39 -16.15
CA ASN A 8 -8.45 -0.46 -14.98
C ASN A 8 -8.85 0.38 -13.75
N SER A 9 -9.95 1.15 -13.79
CA SER A 9 -10.38 1.98 -12.66
C SER A 9 -10.61 1.20 -11.35
N THR A 10 -11.28 0.04 -11.45
CA THR A 10 -11.51 -0.85 -10.30
C THR A 10 -10.23 -1.55 -9.84
N LEU A 11 -9.35 -1.97 -10.77
CA LEU A 11 -8.06 -2.58 -10.42
C LEU A 11 -7.18 -1.59 -9.63
N ILE A 12 -7.11 -0.33 -10.05
CA ILE A 12 -6.34 0.71 -9.37
C ILE A 12 -6.85 0.91 -7.93
N LEU A 13 -8.17 0.92 -7.74
CA LEU A 13 -8.78 1.03 -6.40
C LEU A 13 -8.39 -0.17 -5.52
N ILE A 14 -8.54 -1.39 -6.04
CA ILE A 14 -8.21 -2.63 -5.32
C ILE A 14 -6.72 -2.66 -4.97
N PHE A 15 -5.83 -2.33 -5.91
CA PHE A 15 -4.40 -2.28 -5.65
C PHE A 15 -4.02 -1.21 -4.61
N GLY A 16 -4.72 -0.07 -4.59
CA GLY A 16 -4.53 0.94 -3.54
C GLY A 16 -4.85 0.40 -2.14
N ILE A 17 -5.99 -0.28 -1.99
CA ILE A 17 -6.41 -0.91 -0.72
C ILE A 17 -5.45 -2.04 -0.34
N LEU A 18 -5.11 -2.92 -1.29
CA LEU A 18 -4.18 -4.01 -1.07
C LEU A 18 -2.81 -3.51 -0.63
N SER A 19 -2.34 -2.35 -1.09
CA SER A 19 -1.05 -1.79 -0.64
C SER A 19 -1.04 -1.49 0.86
N ILE A 20 -2.19 -1.08 1.44
CA ILE A 20 -2.33 -0.80 2.87
C ILE A 20 -2.34 -2.11 3.67
N ILE A 21 -3.09 -3.11 3.20
CA ILE A 21 -3.18 -4.40 3.89
C ILE A 21 -1.84 -5.14 3.83
N THR A 22 -1.18 -5.14 2.67
CA THR A 22 0.10 -5.82 2.46
C THR A 22 1.28 -5.07 3.11
N CYS A 23 1.14 -3.78 3.43
CA CYS A 23 2.13 -3.02 4.18
C CYS A 23 2.43 -3.62 5.57
N CYS A 24 1.41 -4.11 6.27
CA CYS A 24 1.55 -4.55 7.67
C CYS A 24 2.22 -5.93 7.78
N CYS A 25 1.99 -6.81 6.80
CA CYS A 25 2.51 -8.18 6.83
C CYS A 25 3.79 -8.33 6.01
N TRP A 26 3.92 -7.62 4.88
CA TRP A 26 5.00 -7.73 3.90
C TRP A 26 5.36 -6.34 3.34
N GLY A 27 5.85 -5.43 4.19
CA GLY A 27 6.09 -4.01 3.87
C GLY A 27 6.66 -3.70 2.48
N ILE A 28 7.61 -4.51 2.00
CA ILE A 28 8.23 -4.38 0.66
C ILE A 28 7.23 -4.61 -0.47
N LEU A 29 6.34 -5.60 -0.35
CA LEU A 29 5.33 -5.89 -1.36
C LEU A 29 4.25 -4.81 -1.40
N GLY A 30 3.93 -4.21 -0.24
CA GLY A 30 3.05 -3.03 -0.18
C GLY A 30 3.59 -1.85 -0.98
N LEU A 31 4.92 -1.61 -0.93
CA LEU A 31 5.60 -0.60 -1.75
C LEU A 31 5.47 -0.89 -3.25
N ILE A 32 5.70 -2.14 -3.67
CA ILE A 32 5.61 -2.54 -5.08
C ILE A 32 4.19 -2.35 -5.62
N PHE A 33 3.17 -2.84 -4.89
CA PHE A 33 1.77 -2.67 -5.28
C PHE A 33 1.35 -1.20 -5.32
N GLY A 34 1.81 -0.38 -4.35
CA GLY A 34 1.59 1.06 -4.34
C GLY A 34 2.15 1.75 -5.59
N ILE A 35 3.39 1.43 -5.98
CA ILE A 35 4.03 2.00 -7.18
C ILE A 35 3.28 1.60 -8.46
N ILE A 36 2.92 0.32 -8.59
CA ILE A 36 2.17 -0.19 -9.75
C ILE A 36 0.82 0.52 -9.87
N ALA A 37 0.09 0.67 -8.75
CA ALA A 37 -1.17 1.39 -8.72
C ALA A 37 -1.02 2.86 -9.16
N LEU A 38 0.07 3.53 -8.75
CA LEU A 38 0.37 4.91 -9.11
C LEU A 38 0.65 5.08 -10.61
N VAL A 39 1.43 4.17 -11.20
CA VAL A 39 1.73 4.17 -12.64
C VAL A 39 0.45 3.92 -13.45
N MET A 40 -0.37 2.96 -13.03
CA MET A 40 -1.63 2.63 -13.70
C MET A 40 -2.64 3.78 -13.59
N ALA A 41 -2.72 4.44 -12.42
CA ALA A 41 -3.54 5.64 -12.23
C ALA A 41 -3.09 6.81 -13.10
N LYS A 42 -1.79 6.98 -13.34
CA LYS A 42 -1.27 8.01 -14.23
C LYS A 42 -1.70 7.76 -15.68
N LYS A 43 -1.58 6.52 -16.16
CA LYS A 43 -2.06 6.12 -17.50
C LYS A 43 -3.57 6.29 -17.66
N ALA A 44 -4.36 5.86 -16.66
CA ALA A 44 -5.82 6.02 -16.68
C ALA A 44 -6.24 7.50 -16.69
N LYS A 45 -5.48 8.37 -16.02
CA LYS A 45 -5.69 9.82 -16.08
C LYS A 45 -5.39 10.39 -17.47
N GLU A 46 -4.32 9.96 -18.13
CA GLU A 46 -3.98 10.42 -19.48
C GLU A 46 -5.07 10.04 -20.49
N ILE A 47 -5.60 8.81 -20.43
CA ILE A 47 -6.71 8.34 -21.27
C ILE A 47 -7.98 9.17 -21.01
N TYR A 48 -8.29 9.44 -19.74
CA TYR A 48 -9.43 10.29 -19.38
C TYR A 48 -9.28 11.74 -19.89
N MET A 49 -8.06 12.27 -19.94
CA MET A 49 -7.82 13.62 -20.45
C MET A 49 -7.87 13.71 -21.98
N ALA A 50 -7.59 12.61 -22.69
CA ALA A 50 -7.74 12.55 -24.14
C ALA A 50 -9.22 12.58 -24.55
N GLU A 51 -10.07 11.76 -23.92
CA GLU A 51 -11.51 11.71 -24.19
C GLU A 51 -12.34 11.70 -22.89
N PRO A 52 -12.50 12.85 -22.21
CA PRO A 52 -13.21 12.93 -20.93
C PRO A 52 -14.71 12.64 -21.06
N ASP A 53 -15.29 12.82 -22.24
CA ASP A 53 -16.73 12.62 -22.47
C ASP A 53 -17.10 11.15 -22.74
N MET A 54 -16.11 10.32 -23.11
CA MET A 54 -16.30 8.90 -23.43
C MET A 54 -16.34 8.00 -22.21
N TYR A 55 -15.77 8.41 -21.08
CA TYR A 55 -15.56 7.53 -19.94
C TYR A 55 -16.22 7.99 -18.64
N SER A 56 -16.74 7.03 -17.87
CA SER A 56 -17.23 7.22 -16.50
C SER A 56 -16.28 6.58 -15.47
N GLY A 57 -16.40 6.92 -14.19
CA GLY A 57 -15.64 6.26 -13.11
C GLY A 57 -14.22 6.80 -12.84
N TYR A 58 -13.90 8.01 -13.27
CA TYR A 58 -12.62 8.68 -12.94
C TYR A 58 -12.43 8.92 -11.42
N ASN A 59 -13.53 9.01 -10.67
CA ASN A 59 -13.49 9.12 -9.21
C ASN A 59 -12.75 7.94 -8.56
N ASN A 60 -12.94 6.72 -9.05
CA ASN A 60 -12.26 5.53 -8.53
C ASN A 60 -10.75 5.56 -8.83
N VAL A 61 -10.34 6.07 -10.00
CA VAL A 61 -8.91 6.30 -10.33
C VAL A 61 -8.29 7.34 -9.38
N LYS A 62 -9.00 8.45 -9.11
CA LYS A 62 -8.55 9.47 -8.15
C LYS A 62 -8.41 8.89 -6.75
N THR A 63 -9.44 8.20 -6.26
CA THR A 63 -9.43 7.58 -4.93
C THR A 63 -8.34 6.54 -4.80
N GLY A 64 -8.21 5.63 -5.78
CA GLY A 64 -7.17 4.60 -5.78
C GLY A 64 -5.76 5.19 -5.82
N ARG A 65 -5.54 6.29 -6.55
CA ARG A 65 -4.27 7.03 -6.53
C ARG A 65 -3.95 7.62 -5.15
N ILE A 66 -4.94 8.22 -4.49
CA ILE A 66 -4.76 8.78 -3.14
C ILE A 66 -4.42 7.66 -2.15
N LEU A 67 -5.16 6.55 -2.19
CA LEU A 67 -4.91 5.38 -1.36
C LEU A 67 -3.51 4.79 -1.59
N ALA A 68 -3.06 4.70 -2.85
CA ALA A 68 -1.71 4.22 -3.18
C ALA A 68 -0.61 5.12 -2.61
N ILE A 69 -0.79 6.45 -2.65
CA ILE A 69 0.18 7.40 -2.06
C ILE A 69 0.23 7.22 -0.54
N ILE A 70 -0.93 7.11 0.12
CA ILE A 70 -1.00 6.89 1.57
C ILE A 70 -0.33 5.56 1.94
N GLY A 71 -0.59 4.49 1.19
CA GLY A 71 0.03 3.18 1.41
C GLY A 71 1.55 3.20 1.26
N ILE A 72 2.09 3.91 0.26
CA ILE A 72 3.54 4.08 0.10
C ILE A 72 4.15 4.83 1.29
N ILE A 73 3.52 5.91 1.75
CA ILE A 73 4.03 6.69 2.88
C ILE A 73 4.03 5.84 4.16
N LEU A 74 2.94 5.13 4.44
CA LEU A 74 2.85 4.23 5.59
C LEU A 74 3.89 3.11 5.53
N SER A 75 4.09 2.50 4.36
CA SER A 75 5.11 1.46 4.18
C SER A 75 6.53 2.00 4.35
N ALA A 76 6.83 3.20 3.85
CA ALA A 76 8.12 3.83 4.05
C ALA A 76 8.41 4.09 5.54
N ILE A 77 7.42 4.60 6.29
CA ILE A 77 7.56 4.81 7.74
C ILE A 77 7.77 3.48 8.46
N TYR A 78 6.97 2.46 8.13
CA TYR A 78 7.10 1.13 8.72
C TYR A 78 8.48 0.49 8.47
N LEU A 79 9.01 0.67 7.26
CA LEU A 79 10.33 0.17 6.87
C LEU A 79 11.45 0.89 7.66
N VAL A 80 11.33 2.20 7.87
CA VAL A 80 12.26 2.96 8.72
C VAL A 80 12.20 2.49 10.18
N ILE A 81 11.01 2.29 10.74
CA ILE A 81 10.84 1.78 12.11
C ILE A 81 11.49 0.40 12.25
N ASN A 82 11.29 -0.50 11.29
CA ASN A 82 11.93 -1.83 11.32
C ASN A 82 13.46 -1.73 11.28
N ILE A 83 14.01 -0.86 10.43
CA ILE A 83 15.47 -0.63 10.39
C ILE A 83 15.98 -0.13 11.75
N VAL A 84 15.30 0.84 12.36
CA VAL A 84 15.68 1.39 13.66
C VAL A 84 15.61 0.33 14.76
N LEU A 85 14.55 -0.48 14.80
CA LEU A 85 14.40 -1.58 15.76
C LEU A 85 15.52 -2.60 15.61
N ILE A 86 15.87 -3.00 14.39
CA ILE A 86 16.96 -3.94 14.12
C ILE A 86 18.31 -3.37 14.59
N ILE A 87 18.56 -2.08 14.38
CA ILE A 87 19.81 -1.43 14.81
C ILE A 87 19.90 -1.30 16.33
N LEU A 88 18.79 -0.94 17.00
CA LEU A 88 18.77 -0.66 18.44
C LEU A 88 18.75 -1.94 19.29
N TYR A 89 17.92 -2.90 18.93
CA TYR A 89 17.69 -4.11 19.73
C TYR A 89 18.41 -5.34 19.19
N GLY A 90 18.92 -5.28 17.95
CA GLY A 90 19.42 -6.48 17.27
C GLY A 90 18.32 -7.52 17.08
N TRP A 91 18.65 -8.63 16.42
CA TRP A 91 17.73 -9.78 16.39
C TRP A 91 17.71 -10.52 17.73
N ASP A 92 18.82 -10.48 18.47
CA ASP A 92 18.99 -11.21 19.74
C ASP A 92 18.18 -10.60 20.90
N GLY A 93 18.10 -9.26 21.02
CA GLY A 93 17.36 -8.61 22.11
C GLY A 93 15.84 -8.79 22.03
N MET A 94 15.28 -9.01 20.83
CA MET A 94 13.86 -9.37 20.69
C MET A 94 13.58 -10.80 21.15
N GLN A 95 14.55 -11.72 21.02
CA GLN A 95 14.38 -13.12 21.40
C GLN A 95 14.44 -13.30 22.92
N GLU A 96 15.30 -12.54 23.61
CA GLU A 96 15.42 -12.57 25.08
C GLU A 96 14.15 -12.08 25.79
N MET A 97 13.57 -10.94 25.39
CA MET A 97 12.31 -10.45 25.99
C MET A 97 11.13 -11.40 25.80
N MET A 98 11.07 -12.09 24.64
CA MET A 98 10.03 -13.09 24.40
C MET A 98 10.20 -14.31 25.31
N MET A 99 11.43 -14.72 25.58
CA MET A 99 11.72 -15.85 26.47
C MET A 99 11.41 -15.52 27.94
N GLU A 100 11.73 -14.30 28.37
CA GLU A 100 11.52 -13.82 29.74
C GLU A 100 10.03 -13.65 30.08
N SER A 101 9.22 -13.15 29.13
CA SER A 101 7.77 -13.07 29.31
C SER A 101 7.11 -14.45 29.45
N ILE A 102 7.52 -15.45 28.66
CA ILE A 102 7.00 -16.83 28.75
C ILE A 102 7.33 -17.45 30.11
N GLN A 103 8.55 -17.25 30.61
CA GLN A 103 8.94 -17.75 31.93
C GLN A 103 8.17 -17.08 33.08
N THR A 104 7.82 -15.80 32.95
CA THR A 104 7.02 -15.08 33.97
C THR A 104 5.58 -15.58 34.04
N TYR A 105 5.02 -16.12 32.95
CA TYR A 105 3.68 -16.73 32.97
C TYR A 105 3.67 -18.18 33.48
N GLU A 106 4.82 -18.85 33.50
CA GLU A 106 4.97 -20.25 33.95
C GLU A 106 5.44 -20.41 35.41
N GLY A 107 5.78 -19.31 36.11
CA GLY A 107 6.14 -19.29 37.55
C GLY A 107 5.06 -18.69 38.44
#